data_AF-A0A0K1RB98-F1
#
_entry.id   AF-A0A0K1RB98-F1
#
_cell.length_a   1.000
_cell.length_b   1.000
_cell.length_c   1.000
_cell.angle_alpha   90.00
_cell.angle_beta   90.00
_cell.angle_gamma   90.00
#
_symmetry.space_group_name_H-M   'P 1'
#
loop_
_entity.id
_entity.type
_entity.pdbx_description
1 polymer ?
#
loop_
_entity_poly.entity_id
_entity_poly.type
_entity_poly.pdbx_seq_one_letter_code
_entity_poly.pdbx_strand_id
1 'polypeptide(L)'
;MTAILVGIFFAIFGGAALQRISGMGLGLIAAPALSVLLGPVSGVLMVNVLATINAVANTYSMRERVDWKRFAPIAAALVLGAVPGAFLIRAISTDLLLIIVGVLLLIALSTVTMGKRYIPNIEGTVPSVIAGTVGGFMNTLAGVAGPSITVYAHAARWPKEIYAATLQPIFLVGGAVSFAIKEATGAANLAAVTPQTWVVGIIAMVLGIIVGTRVAPRVPVNLAYRIALSLAIFGGFTALVRGLVGMLSA
;
A
#
# COMPACT_ATOMS: atom_id res chain seq x y z
N MET A 1 19.63 16.68 5.61
CA MET A 1 18.72 16.57 4.44
C MET A 1 19.16 15.46 3.48
N THR A 2 20.42 15.44 3.02
CA THR A 2 20.92 14.47 2.03
C THR A 2 20.77 13.00 2.44
N ALA A 3 21.09 12.65 3.69
CA ALA A 3 20.96 11.26 4.17
C ALA A 3 19.50 10.75 4.16
N ILE A 4 18.52 11.61 4.46
CA ILE A 4 17.09 11.26 4.43
C ILE A 4 16.64 11.02 2.99
N LEU A 5 17.04 11.88 2.04
CA LEU A 5 16.72 11.71 0.62
C LEU A 5 17.32 10.42 0.05
N VAL A 6 18.54 10.07 0.45
CA VAL A 6 19.17 8.79 0.09
C VAL A 6 18.39 7.60 0.65
N GLY A 7 17.97 7.67 1.92
CA GLY A 7 17.12 6.65 2.53
C GLY A 7 15.78 6.47 1.81
N ILE A 8 15.12 7.58 1.45
CA ILE A 8 13.87 7.59 0.68
C ILE A 8 14.08 6.97 -0.70
N PHE A 9 15.16 7.36 -1.39
CA PHE A 9 15.50 6.78 -2.69
C PHE A 9 15.62 5.26 -2.61
N PHE A 10 16.42 4.73 -1.69
CA PHE A 10 16.62 3.28 -1.58
C PHE A 10 15.36 2.54 -1.11
N ALA A 11 14.58 3.12 -0.22
CA ALA A 11 13.30 2.55 0.22
C ALA A 11 12.32 2.40 -0.95
N ILE A 12 12.16 3.45 -1.76
CA ILE A 12 11.25 3.45 -2.91
C ILE A 12 11.80 2.59 -4.05
N PHE A 13 13.10 2.71 -4.35
CA PHE A 13 13.76 1.91 -5.39
C PHE A 13 13.65 0.42 -5.08
N GLY A 14 14.02 0.01 -3.86
CA GLY A 14 13.93 -1.38 -3.40
C GLY A 14 12.49 -1.86 -3.36
N GLY A 15 11.57 -1.03 -2.85
CA GLY A 15 10.14 -1.33 -2.83
C GLY A 15 9.56 -1.56 -4.23
N ALA A 16 9.87 -0.70 -5.19
CA ALA A 16 9.38 -0.81 -6.55
C ALA A 16 10.02 -1.99 -7.31
N ALA A 17 11.32 -2.24 -7.12
CA ALA A 17 12.01 -3.39 -7.72
C ALA A 17 11.47 -4.71 -7.17
N LEU A 18 11.34 -4.84 -5.85
CA LEU A 18 10.79 -6.03 -5.21
C LEU A 18 9.31 -6.21 -5.52
N GLN A 19 8.51 -5.14 -5.60
CA GLN A 19 7.12 -5.21 -6.08
C GLN A 19 7.07 -5.87 -7.45
N ARG A 20 7.95 -5.46 -8.38
CA ARG A 20 7.93 -5.95 -9.75
C ARG A 20 8.24 -7.45 -9.85
N ILE A 21 9.11 -7.96 -8.98
CA ILE A 21 9.54 -9.37 -8.98
C ILE A 21 8.60 -10.26 -8.15
N SER A 22 8.21 -9.80 -6.96
CA SER A 22 7.39 -10.56 -6.00
C SER A 22 5.89 -10.47 -6.25
N GLY A 23 5.43 -9.44 -6.98
CA GLY A 23 4.01 -9.12 -7.16
C GLY A 23 3.36 -8.45 -5.93
N MET A 24 4.09 -8.18 -4.85
CA MET A 24 3.57 -7.42 -3.71
C MET A 24 3.38 -5.94 -4.08
N GLY A 25 2.36 -5.27 -3.57
CA GLY A 25 2.17 -3.84 -3.82
C GLY A 25 3.28 -2.97 -3.20
N LEU A 26 3.63 -1.85 -3.86
CA LEU A 26 4.65 -0.89 -3.39
C LEU A 26 4.49 -0.54 -1.90
N GLY A 27 3.26 -0.26 -1.49
CA GLY A 27 2.97 0.21 -0.13
C GLY A 27 3.29 -0.80 0.95
N LEU A 28 3.17 -2.11 0.67
CA LEU A 28 3.54 -3.14 1.65
C LEU A 28 5.03 -3.09 2.02
N ILE A 29 5.87 -2.66 1.08
CA ILE A 29 7.33 -2.67 1.24
C ILE A 29 7.84 -1.28 1.64
N ALA A 30 7.42 -0.24 0.91
CA ALA A 30 7.94 1.11 1.07
C ALA A 30 7.28 1.90 2.19
N ALA A 31 5.98 1.68 2.50
CA ALA A 31 5.25 2.51 3.46
C ALA A 31 5.87 2.51 4.86
N PRO A 32 6.23 1.37 5.48
CA PRO A 32 6.81 1.43 6.82
C PRO A 32 8.17 2.15 6.85
N ALA A 33 9.02 1.95 5.85
CA ALA A 33 10.30 2.66 5.75
C ALA A 33 10.09 4.17 5.58
N LEU A 34 9.15 4.59 4.73
CA LEU A 34 8.83 6.00 4.55
C LEU A 34 8.14 6.61 5.78
N SER A 35 7.29 5.88 6.48
CA SER A 35 6.68 6.33 7.74
C SER A 35 7.72 6.61 8.82
N VAL A 36 8.79 5.82 8.84
CA VAL A 36 9.93 5.98 9.76
C VAL A 36 10.79 7.19 9.39
N LEU A 37 10.95 7.49 8.09
CA LEU A 37 11.83 8.56 7.58
C LEU A 37 11.16 9.93 7.45
N LEU A 38 9.89 9.97 7.06
CA LEU A 38 9.11 11.18 6.79
C LEU A 38 8.00 11.44 7.82
N GLY A 39 7.80 10.52 8.75
CA GLY A 39 6.60 10.46 9.59
C GLY A 39 5.46 9.69 8.90
N PRO A 40 4.51 9.13 9.67
CA PRO A 40 3.48 8.23 9.13
C PRO A 40 2.56 8.90 8.12
N VAL A 41 2.20 10.16 8.34
CA VAL A 41 1.29 10.90 7.44
C VAL A 41 1.94 11.14 6.08
N SER A 42 3.11 11.80 6.07
CA SER A 42 3.84 12.14 4.85
C SER A 42 4.39 10.92 4.12
N GLY A 43 4.87 9.91 4.86
CA GLY A 43 5.35 8.66 4.29
C GLY A 43 4.24 7.91 3.54
N VAL A 44 3.07 7.76 4.16
CA VAL A 44 1.92 7.11 3.51
C VAL A 44 1.33 7.96 2.39
N LEU A 45 1.32 9.30 2.52
CA LEU A 45 0.91 10.20 1.44
C LEU A 45 1.77 9.97 0.19
N MET A 46 3.10 9.92 0.37
CA MET A 46 4.04 9.68 -0.72
C MET A 46 3.85 8.31 -1.36
N VAL A 47 3.63 7.26 -0.56
CA VAL A 47 3.28 5.94 -1.09
C VAL A 47 2.00 5.98 -1.91
N ASN A 48 0.93 6.63 -1.42
CA ASN A 48 -0.34 6.70 -2.14
C ASN A 48 -0.19 7.36 -3.50
N VAL A 49 0.56 8.47 -3.59
CA VAL A 49 0.82 9.16 -4.86
C VAL A 49 1.64 8.28 -5.80
N LEU A 50 2.77 7.72 -5.33
CA LEU A 50 3.64 6.89 -6.17
C LEU A 50 2.95 5.60 -6.63
N ALA A 51 2.22 4.94 -5.73
CA ALA A 51 1.42 3.77 -6.05
C ALA A 51 0.32 4.10 -7.07
N THR A 52 -0.31 5.28 -6.98
CA THR A 52 -1.29 5.75 -7.97
C THR A 52 -0.65 5.90 -9.35
N ILE A 53 0.49 6.59 -9.45
CA ILE A 53 1.23 6.77 -10.71
C ILE A 53 1.60 5.41 -11.31
N ASN A 54 2.13 4.50 -10.49
CA ASN A 54 2.47 3.15 -10.93
C ASN A 54 1.22 2.37 -11.38
N ALA A 55 0.12 2.50 -10.64
CA ALA A 55 -1.14 1.82 -10.93
C ALA A 55 -1.77 2.32 -12.24
N VAL A 56 -1.60 3.59 -12.63
CA VAL A 56 -2.04 4.10 -13.95
C VAL A 56 -1.37 3.32 -15.08
N ALA A 57 -0.04 3.21 -15.06
CA ALA A 57 0.71 2.49 -16.09
C ALA A 57 0.33 1.01 -16.14
N ASN A 58 0.22 0.34 -14.99
CA ASN A 58 -0.16 -1.07 -14.94
C ASN A 58 -1.61 -1.31 -15.37
N THR A 59 -2.54 -0.43 -14.97
CA THR A 59 -3.94 -0.50 -15.39
C THR A 59 -4.04 -0.37 -16.91
N TYR A 60 -3.35 0.61 -17.50
CA TYR A 60 -3.34 0.80 -18.94
C TYR A 60 -2.77 -0.42 -19.68
N SER A 61 -1.67 -0.98 -19.16
CA SER A 61 -1.04 -2.18 -19.74
C SER A 61 -1.88 -3.45 -19.61
N MET A 62 -2.71 -3.57 -18.58
CA MET A 62 -3.49 -4.78 -18.27
C MET A 62 -4.99 -4.62 -18.55
N ARG A 63 -5.42 -3.49 -19.15
CA ARG A 63 -6.83 -3.07 -19.27
C ARG A 63 -7.75 -4.11 -19.89
N GLU A 64 -7.24 -4.93 -20.81
CA GLU A 64 -8.01 -5.97 -21.50
C GLU A 64 -8.38 -7.14 -20.58
N ARG A 65 -7.63 -7.34 -19.48
CA ARG A 65 -7.85 -8.40 -18.49
C ARG A 65 -8.52 -7.91 -17.20
N VAL A 66 -8.83 -6.62 -17.14
CA VAL A 66 -9.52 -6.03 -15.99
C VAL A 66 -10.98 -6.44 -16.01
N ASP A 67 -11.46 -7.02 -14.91
CA ASP A 67 -12.88 -7.25 -14.70
C ASP A 67 -13.52 -6.02 -14.06
N TRP A 68 -14.10 -5.16 -14.90
CA TRP A 68 -14.74 -3.91 -14.48
C TRP A 68 -15.98 -4.13 -13.59
N LYS A 69 -16.66 -5.27 -13.72
CA LYS A 69 -17.82 -5.60 -12.88
C LYS A 69 -17.40 -5.92 -11.46
N ARG A 70 -16.27 -6.61 -11.29
CA ARG A 70 -15.66 -6.90 -9.99
C ARG A 70 -14.99 -5.67 -9.37
N PHE A 71 -14.39 -4.82 -10.21
CA PHE A 71 -13.76 -3.57 -9.80
C PHE A 71 -14.74 -2.57 -9.18
N ALA A 72 -15.87 -2.29 -9.86
CA ALA A 72 -16.75 -1.17 -9.51
C ALA A 72 -17.25 -1.16 -8.05
N PRO A 73 -17.80 -2.25 -7.47
CA PRO A 73 -18.30 -2.20 -6.10
C PRO A 73 -17.18 -2.03 -5.06
N ILE A 74 -16.00 -2.62 -5.31
CA ILE A 74 -14.83 -2.46 -4.44
C ILE A 74 -14.34 -1.00 -4.51
N ALA A 75 -14.23 -0.46 -5.72
CA ALA A 75 -13.77 0.90 -5.95
C ALA A 75 -14.67 1.96 -5.30
N ALA A 76 -15.99 1.79 -5.42
CA ALA A 76 -16.95 2.65 -4.74
C ALA A 76 -16.82 2.56 -3.22
N ALA A 77 -16.65 1.34 -2.68
CA ALA A 77 -16.52 1.11 -1.25
C ALA A 77 -15.19 1.63 -0.65
N LEU A 78 -14.12 1.76 -1.45
CA LEU A 78 -12.87 2.39 -0.98
C LEU A 78 -13.10 3.78 -0.40
N VAL A 79 -14.00 4.56 -1.00
CA VAL A 79 -14.35 5.90 -0.51
C VAL A 79 -14.93 5.83 0.90
N LEU A 80 -15.82 4.87 1.15
CA LEU A 80 -16.46 4.68 2.46
C LEU A 80 -15.44 4.38 3.56
N GLY A 81 -14.37 3.64 3.23
CA GLY A 81 -13.28 3.36 4.15
C GLY A 81 -12.30 4.51 4.33
N ALA A 82 -12.03 5.25 3.25
CA ALA A 82 -11.03 6.29 3.25
C ALA A 82 -11.44 7.50 4.10
N VAL A 83 -12.73 7.86 4.13
CA VAL A 83 -13.28 8.97 4.93
C VAL A 83 -12.97 8.81 6.43
N PRO A 84 -13.42 7.75 7.14
CA PRO A 84 -13.12 7.59 8.56
C PRO A 84 -11.63 7.46 8.83
N GLY A 85 -10.85 6.88 7.90
CA GLY A 85 -9.39 6.83 8.02
C GLY A 85 -8.74 8.22 8.08
N ALA A 86 -9.21 9.16 7.25
CA ALA A 86 -8.67 10.51 7.24
C ALA A 86 -9.06 11.31 8.49
N PHE A 87 -10.30 11.17 8.97
CA PHE A 87 -10.72 11.75 10.24
C PHE A 87 -9.94 11.18 11.43
N LEU A 88 -9.68 9.86 11.42
CA LEU A 88 -8.88 9.22 12.46
C LEU A 88 -7.46 9.78 12.51
N ILE A 89 -6.80 9.98 11.37
CA ILE A 89 -5.45 10.60 11.29
C ILE A 89 -5.41 11.95 12.02
N ARG A 90 -6.48 12.75 11.94
CA ARG A 90 -6.55 14.06 12.60
C ARG A 90 -6.87 13.97 14.09
N ALA A 91 -7.54 12.91 14.51
CA ALA A 91 -8.05 12.77 15.87
C ALA A 91 -7.04 12.15 16.85
N ILE A 92 -5.96 11.54 16.35
CA ILE A 92 -5.01 10.78 17.17
C ILE A 92 -3.59 11.34 17.08
N SER A 93 -2.76 10.98 18.07
CA SER A 93 -1.34 11.31 18.06
C SER A 93 -0.58 10.56 16.98
N THR A 94 0.57 11.11 16.60
CA THR A 94 1.48 10.48 15.62
C THR A 94 1.95 9.09 16.08
N ASP A 95 2.19 8.93 17.38
CA ASP A 95 2.63 7.67 17.98
C ASP A 95 1.54 6.60 17.91
N LEU A 96 0.29 6.96 18.23
CA LEU A 96 -0.84 6.03 18.10
C LEU A 96 -1.10 5.67 16.63
N LEU A 97 -0.93 6.62 15.71
CA LEU A 97 -1.02 6.34 14.28
C LEU A 97 0.05 5.34 13.82
N LEU A 98 1.30 5.47 14.31
CA LEU A 98 2.37 4.50 14.01
C LEU A 98 2.05 3.10 14.53
N ILE A 99 1.46 2.98 15.73
CA ILE A 99 0.99 1.71 16.28
C ILE A 99 -0.07 1.10 15.36
N ILE A 100 -1.10 1.87 14.99
CA ILE A 100 -2.20 1.40 14.13
C ILE A 100 -1.65 0.97 12.76
N VAL A 101 -0.76 1.76 12.15
CA VAL A 101 -0.11 1.40 10.88
C VAL A 101 0.66 0.09 11.02
N GLY A 102 1.48 -0.06 12.06
CA GLY A 102 2.23 -1.30 12.33
C GLY A 102 1.31 -2.51 12.49
N VAL A 103 0.24 -2.39 13.28
CA VAL A 103 -0.75 -3.47 13.48
C VAL A 103 -1.46 -3.83 12.18
N LEU A 104 -1.97 -2.84 11.45
CA LEU A 104 -2.65 -3.08 10.17
C LEU A 104 -1.73 -3.75 9.15
N LEU A 105 -0.46 -3.36 9.09
CA LEU A 105 0.55 -3.99 8.25
C LEU A 105 0.81 -5.45 8.65
N LEU A 106 0.97 -5.74 9.95
CA LEU A 106 1.20 -7.10 10.42
C LEU A 106 -0.01 -8.00 10.18
N ILE A 107 -1.23 -7.50 10.42
CA ILE A 107 -2.49 -8.21 10.08
C ILE A 107 -2.54 -8.47 8.57
N ALA A 108 -2.27 -7.46 7.76
CA ALA A 108 -2.19 -7.56 6.31
C ALA A 108 -1.24 -8.67 5.83
N LEU A 109 -0.01 -8.67 6.34
CA LEU A 109 1.01 -9.64 5.95
C LEU A 109 0.66 -11.05 6.42
N SER A 110 0.13 -11.19 7.65
CA SER A 110 -0.34 -12.47 8.19
C SER A 110 -1.48 -13.04 7.34
N THR A 111 -2.37 -12.16 6.89
CA THR A 111 -3.51 -12.52 6.05
C THR A 111 -3.08 -13.00 4.67
N VAL A 112 -2.15 -12.30 4.03
CA VAL A 112 -1.62 -12.67 2.70
C VAL A 112 -0.80 -13.96 2.73
N THR A 113 -0.12 -14.24 3.85
CA THR A 113 0.77 -15.41 4.00
C THR A 113 0.03 -16.66 4.47
N MET A 114 -0.83 -16.54 5.48
CA MET A 114 -1.49 -17.67 6.15
C MET A 114 -2.93 -17.90 5.69
N GLY A 115 -3.60 -16.86 5.17
CA GLY A 115 -5.03 -16.89 4.86
C GLY A 115 -5.43 -17.89 3.77
N LYS A 116 -4.51 -18.40 2.95
CA LYS A 116 -4.88 -19.24 1.79
C LYS A 116 -5.48 -20.61 2.15
N ARG A 117 -5.28 -21.12 3.37
CA ARG A 117 -5.58 -22.52 3.71
C ARG A 117 -6.99 -22.77 4.25
N TYR A 118 -7.72 -21.73 4.67
CA TYR A 118 -9.02 -21.89 5.38
C TYR A 118 -10.11 -20.89 4.98
N ILE A 119 -10.01 -20.22 3.82
CA ILE A 119 -11.03 -19.24 3.41
C ILE A 119 -12.24 -19.97 2.77
N PRO A 120 -13.46 -19.82 3.32
CA PRO A 120 -14.69 -20.34 2.71
C PRO A 120 -14.97 -19.68 1.37
N ASN A 121 -15.68 -20.38 0.48
CA ASN A 121 -16.10 -19.79 -0.79
C ASN A 121 -17.17 -18.73 -0.54
N ILE A 122 -16.81 -17.46 -0.75
CA ILE A 122 -17.68 -16.31 -0.52
C ILE A 122 -17.59 -15.39 -1.74
N GLU A 123 -18.73 -15.11 -2.35
CA GLU A 123 -18.86 -14.25 -3.52
C GLU A 123 -20.03 -13.28 -3.34
N GLY A 124 -19.99 -12.16 -4.09
CA GLY A 124 -21.10 -11.21 -4.18
C GLY A 124 -20.76 -9.80 -3.71
N THR A 125 -21.75 -8.91 -3.83
CA THR A 125 -21.56 -7.47 -3.61
C THR A 125 -21.20 -7.14 -2.18
N VAL A 126 -21.87 -7.73 -1.19
CA VAL A 126 -21.64 -7.39 0.23
C VAL A 126 -20.20 -7.68 0.67
N PRO A 127 -19.65 -8.90 0.46
CA PRO A 127 -18.23 -9.18 0.76
C PRO A 127 -17.26 -8.27 0.00
N SER A 128 -17.57 -7.92 -1.26
CA SER A 128 -16.75 -7.01 -2.06
C SER A 128 -16.73 -5.59 -1.50
N VAL A 129 -17.87 -5.10 -1.01
CA VAL A 129 -18.01 -3.78 -0.37
C VAL A 129 -17.26 -3.78 0.96
N ILE A 130 -17.38 -4.83 1.77
CA ILE A 130 -16.60 -4.95 3.02
C ILE A 130 -15.10 -4.89 2.72
N ALA A 131 -14.63 -5.67 1.73
CA ALA A 131 -13.23 -5.69 1.34
C ALA A 131 -12.74 -4.33 0.84
N GLY A 132 -13.56 -3.64 0.05
CA GLY A 132 -13.30 -2.27 -0.42
C GLY A 132 -13.26 -1.25 0.73
N THR A 133 -14.23 -1.26 1.63
CA THR A 133 -14.24 -0.37 2.80
C THR A 133 -13.04 -0.60 3.71
N VAL A 134 -12.74 -1.85 4.07
CA VAL A 134 -11.54 -2.17 4.86
C VAL A 134 -10.28 -1.78 4.10
N GLY A 135 -10.24 -2.04 2.79
CA GLY A 135 -9.12 -1.69 1.92
C GLY A 135 -8.88 -0.18 1.86
N GLY A 136 -9.95 0.62 1.77
CA GLY A 136 -9.88 2.08 1.72
C GLY A 136 -9.38 2.66 3.04
N PHE A 137 -9.86 2.11 4.16
CA PHE A 137 -9.39 2.48 5.49
C PHE A 137 -7.90 2.16 5.67
N MET A 138 -7.48 0.93 5.36
CA MET A 138 -6.08 0.51 5.43
C MET A 138 -5.18 1.29 4.46
N ASN A 139 -5.68 1.63 3.27
CA ASN A 139 -4.95 2.44 2.30
C ASN A 139 -4.76 3.88 2.78
N THR A 140 -5.78 4.47 3.40
CA THR A 140 -5.67 5.80 3.96
C THR A 140 -4.70 5.82 5.13
N LEU A 141 -4.74 4.85 6.04
CA LEU A 141 -3.86 4.85 7.21
C LEU A 141 -2.42 4.42 6.89
N ALA A 142 -2.25 3.36 6.12
CA ALA A 142 -0.97 2.68 5.94
C ALA A 142 -0.50 2.56 4.49
N GLY A 143 -1.30 2.98 3.50
CA GLY A 143 -0.95 2.85 2.08
C GLY A 143 -1.06 1.42 1.55
N VAL A 144 -1.88 0.60 2.21
CA VAL A 144 -1.98 -0.84 1.96
C VAL A 144 -3.44 -1.29 1.81
N ALA A 145 -4.01 -1.13 0.62
CA ALA A 145 -5.34 -1.67 0.29
C ALA A 145 -5.34 -3.19 0.02
N GLY A 146 -4.25 -3.69 -0.56
CA GLY A 146 -4.18 -5.02 -1.19
C GLY A 146 -4.63 -6.21 -0.35
N PRO A 147 -4.28 -6.31 0.94
CA PRO A 147 -4.59 -7.47 1.78
C PRO A 147 -6.07 -7.77 1.92
N SER A 148 -6.92 -6.78 2.25
CA SER A 148 -8.37 -7.00 2.38
C SER A 148 -9.00 -7.46 1.06
N ILE A 149 -8.58 -6.84 -0.04
CA ILE A 149 -9.05 -7.19 -1.39
C ILE A 149 -8.53 -8.57 -1.79
N THR A 150 -7.33 -8.94 -1.37
CA THR A 150 -6.73 -10.26 -1.63
C THR A 150 -7.48 -11.37 -0.92
N VAL A 151 -7.90 -11.15 0.33
CA VAL A 151 -8.77 -12.08 1.06
C VAL A 151 -10.04 -12.33 0.29
N TYR A 152 -10.74 -11.25 -0.09
CA TYR A 152 -11.99 -11.39 -0.82
C TYR A 152 -11.78 -12.06 -2.18
N ALA A 153 -10.77 -11.66 -2.95
CA ALA A 153 -10.48 -12.28 -4.24
C ALA A 153 -10.11 -13.78 -4.13
N HIS A 154 -9.45 -14.19 -3.04
CA HIS A 154 -9.21 -15.61 -2.76
C HIS A 154 -10.49 -16.34 -2.36
N ALA A 155 -11.33 -15.72 -1.53
CA ALA A 155 -12.63 -16.25 -1.13
C ALA A 155 -13.54 -16.47 -2.34
N ALA A 156 -13.54 -15.50 -3.25
CA ALA A 156 -14.30 -15.47 -4.48
C ALA A 156 -13.63 -16.21 -5.65
N ARG A 157 -12.54 -16.95 -5.38
CA ARG A 157 -11.81 -17.79 -6.36
C ARG A 157 -11.46 -17.07 -7.66
N TRP A 158 -11.03 -15.82 -7.58
CA TRP A 158 -10.66 -15.05 -8.77
C TRP A 158 -9.47 -15.71 -9.50
N PRO A 159 -9.55 -15.87 -10.84
CA PRO A 159 -8.40 -16.31 -11.62
C PRO A 159 -7.21 -15.37 -11.41
N LYS A 160 -6.00 -15.91 -11.30
CA LYS A 160 -4.79 -15.14 -10.96
C LYS A 160 -4.56 -13.94 -11.88
N GLU A 161 -4.80 -14.11 -13.17
CA GLU A 161 -4.62 -13.08 -14.18
C GLU A 161 -5.63 -11.94 -14.04
N ILE A 162 -6.91 -12.28 -13.85
CA ILE A 162 -7.99 -11.32 -13.60
C ILE A 162 -7.73 -10.59 -12.28
N TYR A 163 -7.32 -11.31 -11.23
CA TYR A 163 -6.98 -10.71 -9.94
C TYR A 163 -5.83 -9.70 -10.07
N ALA A 164 -4.72 -10.10 -10.70
CA ALA A 164 -3.56 -9.22 -10.85
C ALA A 164 -3.89 -7.97 -11.69
N ALA A 165 -4.69 -8.11 -12.75
CA ALA A 165 -5.12 -7.01 -13.59
C ALA A 165 -6.13 -6.10 -12.88
N THR A 166 -7.14 -6.66 -12.23
CA THR A 166 -8.24 -5.92 -11.58
C THR A 166 -7.77 -5.18 -10.34
N LEU A 167 -6.72 -5.64 -9.65
CA LEU A 167 -6.11 -4.89 -8.54
C LEU A 167 -5.50 -3.56 -8.95
N GLN A 168 -5.01 -3.41 -10.19
CA GLN A 168 -4.33 -2.18 -10.62
C GLN A 168 -5.27 -0.97 -10.58
N PRO A 169 -6.46 -0.98 -11.21
CA PRO A 169 -7.37 0.15 -11.10
C PRO A 169 -7.91 0.33 -9.68
N ILE A 170 -8.00 -0.73 -8.86
CA ILE A 170 -8.39 -0.60 -7.45
C ILE A 170 -7.33 0.17 -6.66
N PHE A 171 -6.03 -0.10 -6.87
CA PHE A 171 -4.95 0.67 -6.25
C PHE A 171 -4.87 2.10 -6.77
N LEU A 172 -5.17 2.33 -8.04
CA LEU A 172 -5.29 3.67 -8.61
C LEU A 172 -6.37 4.46 -7.86
N VAL A 173 -7.60 3.92 -7.79
CA VAL A 173 -8.70 4.59 -7.09
C VAL A 173 -8.38 4.75 -5.61
N GLY A 174 -7.86 3.71 -4.95
CA GLY A 174 -7.53 3.74 -3.53
C GLY A 174 -6.50 4.81 -3.22
N GLY A 175 -5.40 4.84 -3.98
CA GLY A 175 -4.36 5.86 -3.82
C GLY A 175 -4.88 7.27 -4.08
N ALA A 176 -5.62 7.48 -5.18
CA ALA A 176 -6.19 8.78 -5.53
C ALA A 176 -7.22 9.28 -4.50
N VAL A 177 -8.13 8.40 -4.05
CA VAL A 177 -9.16 8.72 -3.05
C VAL A 177 -8.53 8.99 -1.69
N SER A 178 -7.60 8.12 -1.23
CA SER A 178 -6.90 8.33 0.04
C SER A 178 -6.11 9.64 0.03
N PHE A 179 -5.46 9.96 -1.09
CA PHE A 179 -4.77 11.24 -1.28
C PHE A 179 -5.75 12.42 -1.22
N ALA A 180 -6.79 12.41 -2.06
CA ALA A 180 -7.74 13.50 -2.19
C ALA A 180 -8.46 13.79 -0.87
N ILE A 181 -8.93 12.75 -0.16
CA ILE A 181 -9.62 12.91 1.12
C ILE A 181 -8.66 13.44 2.19
N LYS A 182 -7.40 12.98 2.23
CA LYS A 182 -6.43 13.50 3.20
C LYS A 182 -6.17 14.99 3.01
N GLU A 183 -5.96 15.42 1.76
CA GLU A 183 -5.75 16.84 1.44
C GLU A 183 -7.02 17.65 1.73
N ALA A 184 -8.18 17.20 1.27
CA ALA A 184 -9.45 17.92 1.44
C ALA A 184 -9.87 18.05 2.92
N THR A 185 -9.55 17.05 3.75
CA THR A 185 -9.86 17.08 5.19
C THR A 185 -8.76 17.77 6.01
N GLY A 186 -7.63 18.14 5.41
CA GLY A 186 -6.46 18.65 6.13
C GLY A 186 -5.75 17.59 6.99
N ALA A 187 -6.01 16.30 6.75
CA ALA A 187 -5.31 15.19 7.41
C ALA A 187 -3.89 14.97 6.88
N ALA A 188 -3.62 15.44 5.66
CA ALA A 188 -2.27 15.59 5.12
C ALA A 188 -2.18 16.90 4.35
N ASN A 189 -0.94 17.30 4.06
CA ASN A 189 -0.66 18.47 3.24
C ASN A 189 0.48 18.13 2.28
N LEU A 190 0.21 18.16 0.98
CA LEU A 190 1.20 18.01 -0.10
C LEU A 190 2.40 18.92 0.07
N ALA A 191 2.16 20.15 0.51
CA ALA A 191 3.20 21.15 0.72
C ALA A 191 4.13 20.81 1.90
N ALA A 192 3.74 19.89 2.78
CA ALA A 192 4.61 19.37 3.83
C ALA A 192 5.74 18.49 3.27
N VAL A 193 5.61 17.96 2.04
CA VAL A 193 6.65 17.18 1.37
C VAL A 193 7.36 18.07 0.35
N THR A 194 8.68 18.21 0.52
CA THR A 194 9.47 19.10 -0.36
C THR A 194 9.43 18.63 -1.82
N PRO A 195 9.48 19.55 -2.81
CA PRO A 195 9.53 19.19 -4.23
C PRO A 195 10.68 18.24 -4.59
N GLN A 196 11.82 18.39 -3.92
CA GLN A 196 13.00 17.53 -4.10
C GLN A 196 12.69 16.07 -3.70
N THR A 197 11.96 15.88 -2.60
CA THR A 197 11.54 14.54 -2.15
C THR A 197 10.65 13.86 -3.20
N TRP A 198 9.72 14.60 -3.82
CA TRP A 198 8.87 14.08 -4.90
C TRP A 198 9.68 13.64 -6.11
N VAL A 199 10.60 14.49 -6.58
CA VAL A 199 11.47 14.18 -7.72
C VAL A 199 12.32 12.94 -7.43
N VAL A 200 12.95 12.87 -6.26
CA VAL A 200 13.73 11.70 -5.83
C VAL A 200 12.87 10.44 -5.79
N GLY A 201 11.65 10.52 -5.26
CA GLY A 201 10.73 9.39 -5.19
C GLY A 201 10.29 8.88 -6.56
N ILE A 202 9.94 9.79 -7.48
CA ILE A 202 9.55 9.41 -8.84
C ILE A 202 10.72 8.76 -9.58
N ILE A 203 11.92 9.34 -9.50
CA ILE A 203 13.13 8.77 -10.11
C ILE A 203 13.42 7.39 -9.53
N ALA A 204 13.41 7.26 -8.20
CA ALA A 204 13.64 5.99 -7.50
C ALA A 204 12.64 4.91 -7.94
N MET A 205 11.36 5.26 -8.03
CA MET A 205 10.31 4.36 -8.46
C MET A 205 10.52 3.90 -9.91
N VAL A 206 10.77 4.83 -10.84
CA VAL A 206 11.00 4.52 -12.26
C VAL A 206 12.22 3.61 -12.41
N LEU A 207 13.35 3.95 -11.78
CA LEU A 207 14.55 3.13 -11.81
C LEU A 207 14.32 1.76 -11.17
N GLY A 208 13.60 1.69 -10.05
CA GLY A 208 13.24 0.45 -9.37
C GLY A 208 12.39 -0.47 -10.25
N ILE A 209 11.37 0.07 -10.93
CA ILE A 209 10.53 -0.69 -11.88
C ILE A 209 11.37 -1.19 -13.06
N ILE A 210 12.23 -0.34 -13.62
CA ILE A 210 13.10 -0.68 -14.76
C ILE A 210 14.05 -1.83 -14.38
N VAL A 211 14.76 -1.67 -13.27
CA VAL A 211 15.71 -2.68 -12.77
C VAL A 211 14.96 -3.95 -12.38
N GLY A 212 13.88 -3.84 -11.63
CA GLY A 212 13.03 -4.97 -11.23
C GLY A 212 12.52 -5.76 -12.43
N THR A 213 12.09 -5.09 -13.51
CA THR A 213 11.63 -5.75 -14.74
C THR A 213 12.77 -6.47 -15.46
N ARG A 214 13.97 -5.89 -15.51
CA ARG A 214 15.14 -6.53 -16.14
C ARG A 214 15.68 -7.72 -15.35
N VAL A 215 15.55 -7.67 -14.02
CA VAL A 215 16.07 -8.68 -13.10
C VAL A 215 15.05 -9.79 -12.84
N ALA A 216 13.74 -9.52 -12.96
CA ALA A 216 12.67 -10.50 -12.71
C ALA A 216 12.85 -11.86 -13.41
N PRO A 217 13.31 -11.97 -14.67
CA PRO A 217 13.54 -13.27 -15.31
C PRO A 217 14.67 -14.10 -14.66
N ARG A 218 15.55 -13.47 -13.88
CA ARG A 218 16.74 -14.09 -13.28
C ARG A 218 16.59 -14.38 -11.79
N VAL A 219 15.56 -13.83 -11.14
CA VAL A 219 15.38 -13.95 -9.69
C VAL A 219 14.18 -14.85 -9.40
N PRO A 220 14.34 -15.90 -8.57
CA PRO A 220 13.21 -16.71 -8.15
C PRO A 220 12.14 -15.85 -7.45
N VAL A 221 10.90 -15.90 -7.94
CA VAL A 221 9.76 -15.14 -7.37
C VAL A 221 9.62 -15.40 -5.87
N ASN A 222 9.82 -16.65 -5.43
CA ASN A 222 9.75 -17.02 -4.02
C ASN A 222 10.82 -16.33 -3.15
N LEU A 223 12.02 -16.11 -3.68
CA LEU A 223 13.08 -15.41 -2.97
C LEU A 223 12.73 -13.93 -2.81
N ALA A 224 12.33 -13.28 -3.91
CA ALA A 224 11.90 -11.88 -3.88
C ALA A 224 10.70 -11.67 -2.95
N TYR A 225 9.73 -12.60 -2.98
CA TYR A 225 8.58 -12.60 -2.08
C TYR A 225 9.00 -12.69 -0.61
N ARG A 226 9.92 -13.61 -0.27
CA ARG A 226 10.43 -13.73 1.11
C ARG A 226 11.17 -12.48 1.57
N ILE A 227 12.02 -11.90 0.72
CA ILE A 227 12.73 -10.65 1.04
C ILE A 227 11.73 -9.51 1.27
N ALA A 228 10.79 -9.32 0.35
CA ALA A 228 9.75 -8.30 0.47
C ALA A 228 8.91 -8.48 1.74
N LEU A 229 8.52 -9.72 2.04
CA LEU A 229 7.78 -10.05 3.26
C LEU A 229 8.59 -9.71 4.51
N SER A 230 9.85 -10.11 4.58
CA SER A 230 10.72 -9.84 5.73
C SER A 230 10.91 -8.35 5.95
N LEU A 231 11.14 -7.57 4.88
CA LEU A 231 11.26 -6.11 4.96
C LEU A 231 9.95 -5.47 5.44
N ALA A 232 8.81 -5.94 4.95
CA ALA A 232 7.50 -5.44 5.36
C ALA A 232 7.20 -5.75 6.84
N ILE A 233 7.50 -6.97 7.30
CA ILE A 233 7.36 -7.37 8.72
C ILE A 233 8.27 -6.51 9.59
N PHE A 234 9.55 -6.40 9.23
CA PHE A 234 10.52 -5.60 9.97
C PHE A 234 10.10 -4.13 10.05
N GLY A 235 9.64 -3.57 8.92
CA GLY A 235 9.16 -2.20 8.85
C GLY A 235 7.90 -1.97 9.69
N GLY A 236 6.92 -2.87 9.61
CA GLY A 236 5.69 -2.81 10.41
C GLY A 236 5.98 -2.93 11.92
N PHE A 237 6.87 -3.85 12.30
CA PHE A 237 7.32 -3.99 13.69
C PHE A 237 8.08 -2.75 14.18
N THR A 238 8.94 -2.17 13.34
CA THR A 238 9.66 -0.94 13.68
C THR A 238 8.70 0.24 13.90
N ALA A 239 7.69 0.39 13.04
CA ALA A 239 6.66 1.42 13.21
C ALA A 239 5.89 1.21 14.53
N LEU A 240 5.50 -0.03 14.83
CA LEU A 240 4.81 -0.39 16.07
C LEU A 240 5.64 -0.06 17.31
N VAL A 241 6.90 -0.51 17.36
CA VAL A 241 7.81 -0.26 18.48
C VAL A 241 8.06 1.23 18.66
N ARG A 242 8.30 1.98 17.58
CA ARG A 242 8.49 3.44 17.67
C ARG A 242 7.27 4.14 18.23
N GLY A 243 6.07 3.77 17.80
CA GLY A 243 4.85 4.35 18.35
C GLY A 243 4.65 4.00 19.84
N LEU A 244 4.92 2.75 20.24
CA LEU A 244 4.85 2.34 21.65
C LEU A 244 5.86 3.10 22.52
N VAL A 245 7.11 3.23 22.06
CA VAL A 245 8.13 4.00 22.78
C VAL A 245 7.74 5.48 22.87
N GLY A 246 7.23 6.07 21.79
CA GLY A 246 6.74 7.44 21.77
C GLY A 246 5.65 7.68 22.82
N MET A 247 4.66 6.79 22.89
CA MET A 247 3.60 6.86 23.90
C MET A 247 4.08 6.71 25.34
N LEU A 248 5.11 5.89 25.59
CA LEU A 248 5.68 5.71 26.93
C LEU A 248 6.57 6.88 27.37
N SER A 249 7.05 7.68 26.41
CA SER A 249 7.90 8.84 26.65
C SER A 249 7.14 10.17 26.72
N ALA A 250 5.83 10.17 26.48
CA ALA A 250 4.94 11.33 26.49
C ALA A 250 4.24 11.49 27.85
#